data_AF-A0AAV8VID8-F1
#
_entry.id   AF-A0AAV8VID8-F1
#
_cell.length_a   1.000
_cell.length_b   1.000
_cell.length_c   1.000
_cell.angle_alpha   90.00
_cell.angle_beta   90.00
_cell.angle_gamma   90.00
#
_symmetry.space_group_name_H-M   'P 1'
#
loop_
_entity.id
_entity.type
_entity.pdbx_description
1 polymer ?
#
loop_
_entity_poly.entity_id
_entity_poly.type
_entity_poly.pdbx_seq_one_letter_code
_entity_poly.pdbx_strand_id
1 'polypeptide(L)'
;MKTKKTVLTCPPYFDGWSCWPETPAGSFANQSCPDFIPGFEASNTVYYKCQDDGTWYFHEPFNKTWVNYTTCVNTEDLSFRTVVIIIHSVGYSISLVALLVSLALLFYFK
;
A
#
# COMPACT_ATOMS: atom_id res chain seq x y z
N MET A 1 -28.90 -3.10 -41.05
CA MET A 1 -28.92 -3.02 -39.57
C MET A 1 -27.52 -3.32 -39.06
N LYS A 2 -26.81 -2.35 -38.47
CA LYS A 2 -25.54 -2.63 -37.79
C LYS A 2 -25.89 -3.21 -36.43
N THR A 3 -25.56 -4.47 -36.18
CA THR A 3 -25.67 -5.11 -34.87
C THR A 3 -24.77 -4.35 -33.91
N LYS A 4 -25.36 -3.54 -33.03
CA LYS A 4 -24.63 -2.86 -31.96
C LYS A 4 -24.22 -3.95 -30.97
N LYS A 5 -22.98 -4.45 -31.07
CA LYS A 5 -22.42 -5.36 -30.05
C LYS A 5 -22.31 -4.54 -28.77
N THR A 6 -23.14 -4.79 -27.78
CA THR A 6 -23.01 -4.17 -26.46
C THR A 6 -21.71 -4.71 -25.88
N VAL A 7 -20.66 -3.89 -25.88
CA VAL A 7 -19.39 -4.25 -25.24
C VAL A 7 -19.68 -4.30 -23.75
N LEU A 8 -19.44 -5.44 -23.13
CA LEU A 8 -19.56 -5.59 -21.69
C LEU A 8 -18.41 -4.82 -21.04
N THR A 9 -18.70 -3.91 -20.13
CA THR A 9 -17.72 -3.04 -19.47
C THR A 9 -17.92 -3.09 -17.95
N CYS A 10 -16.83 -2.96 -17.21
CA CYS A 10 -16.88 -2.70 -15.78
C CYS A 10 -17.20 -1.21 -15.56
N PRO A 11 -18.16 -0.89 -14.67
CA PRO A 11 -18.56 0.49 -14.41
C PRO A 11 -17.44 1.28 -13.71
N PRO A 12 -17.43 2.62 -13.81
CA PRO A 12 -16.52 3.44 -13.03
C PRO A 12 -16.64 3.13 -11.53
N TYR A 13 -15.51 3.05 -10.84
CA TYR A 13 -15.47 2.66 -9.43
C TYR A 13 -14.43 3.47 -8.65
N PHE A 14 -14.73 3.79 -7.40
CA PHE A 14 -13.79 4.39 -6.48
C PHE A 14 -13.54 3.41 -5.34
N ASP A 15 -12.28 3.00 -5.18
CA ASP A 15 -11.88 1.99 -4.19
C ASP A 15 -11.43 2.60 -2.84
N GLY A 16 -11.47 3.93 -2.73
CA GLY A 16 -10.97 4.68 -1.57
C GLY A 16 -9.64 5.39 -1.82
N TRP A 17 -8.85 4.95 -2.81
CA TRP A 17 -7.54 5.52 -3.13
C TRP A 17 -7.46 6.10 -4.54
N SER A 18 -8.10 5.45 -5.50
CA SER A 18 -8.05 5.83 -6.92
C SER A 18 -9.42 5.76 -7.58
N CYS A 19 -9.63 6.63 -8.56
CA CYS A 19 -10.80 6.58 -9.43
C CYS A 19 -10.49 5.69 -10.63
N TRP A 20 -11.31 4.67 -10.85
CA TRP A 20 -11.16 3.71 -11.94
C TRP A 20 -12.15 4.04 -13.05
N PRO A 21 -11.69 4.23 -14.30
CA PRO A 21 -12.56 4.52 -15.43
C PRO A 21 -13.33 3.28 -15.89
N GLU A 22 -14.37 3.50 -16.70
CA GLU A 22 -15.07 2.41 -17.38
C GLU A 22 -14.08 1.61 -18.24
N THR A 23 -14.07 0.28 -18.06
CA THR A 23 -13.05 -0.60 -18.64
C THR A 23 -13.70 -1.79 -19.34
N PRO A 24 -13.27 -2.15 -20.57
CA PRO A 24 -13.80 -3.33 -21.26
C PRO A 24 -13.61 -4.64 -20.49
N ALA A 25 -14.61 -5.51 -20.52
CA ALA A 25 -14.53 -6.86 -19.96
C ALA A 25 -13.35 -7.65 -20.55
N GLY A 26 -12.62 -8.37 -19.71
CA GLY A 26 -11.42 -9.12 -20.08
C GLY A 26 -10.16 -8.25 -20.25
N SER A 27 -10.21 -6.96 -19.91
CA SER A 27 -9.07 -6.04 -20.00
C SER A 27 -8.66 -5.47 -18.64
N PHE A 28 -7.63 -4.61 -18.63
CA PHE A 28 -7.09 -3.99 -17.42
C PHE A 28 -7.22 -2.48 -17.50
N ALA A 29 -7.68 -1.87 -16.42
CA ALA A 29 -7.44 -0.46 -16.15
C ALA A 29 -6.04 -0.29 -15.54
N ASN A 30 -5.33 0.76 -15.92
CA ASN A 30 -4.04 1.10 -15.33
C ASN A 30 -3.95 2.60 -15.05
N GLN A 31 -3.19 2.94 -14.01
CA GLN A 31 -2.84 4.31 -13.66
C GLN A 31 -1.58 4.32 -12.79
N SER A 32 -0.96 5.48 -12.66
CA SER A 32 0.15 5.69 -11.72
C SER A 32 -0.30 5.43 -10.28
N CYS A 33 0.63 4.97 -9.46
CA CYS A 33 0.39 4.79 -8.04
C CYS A 33 0.10 6.14 -7.35
N PRO A 34 -0.80 6.19 -6.35
CA PRO A 34 -1.12 7.46 -5.68
C PRO A 34 0.03 8.01 -4.81
N ASP A 35 0.48 9.22 -5.10
CA ASP A 35 1.62 9.87 -4.43
C ASP A 35 1.36 10.28 -2.99
N PHE A 36 0.09 10.36 -2.58
CA PHE A 36 -0.29 10.78 -1.23
C PHE A 36 -0.18 9.64 -0.20
N ILE A 37 0.01 8.39 -0.64
CA ILE A 37 0.16 7.24 0.24
C ILE A 37 1.64 7.14 0.65
N PRO A 38 1.99 7.30 1.95
CA PRO A 38 3.37 7.17 2.38
C PRO A 38 3.94 5.78 2.08
N GLY A 39 5.13 5.74 1.48
CA GLY A 39 5.79 4.49 1.10
C GLY A 39 5.37 3.93 -0.27
N PHE A 40 4.50 4.63 -1.01
CA PHE A 40 4.24 4.31 -2.41
C PHE A 40 5.20 5.04 -3.35
N GLU A 41 5.50 4.40 -4.48
CA GLU A 41 6.33 4.93 -5.55
C GLU A 41 5.43 5.36 -6.73
N ALA A 42 5.30 6.68 -6.91
CA ALA A 42 4.48 7.32 -7.95
C ALA A 42 4.76 6.81 -9.37
N SER A 43 6.02 6.49 -9.63
CA SER A 43 6.51 6.03 -10.94
C SER A 43 6.05 4.61 -11.28
N ASN A 44 5.61 3.83 -10.27
CA ASN A 44 5.04 2.52 -10.49
C ASN A 44 3.60 2.61 -11.00
N THR A 45 3.14 1.52 -11.62
CA THR A 45 1.79 1.41 -12.18
C THR A 45 0.98 0.37 -11.41
N VAL A 46 -0.25 0.71 -11.09
CA VAL A 46 -1.25 -0.20 -10.53
C VAL A 46 -2.20 -0.68 -11.62
N TYR A 47 -2.59 -1.95 -11.55
CA TYR A 47 -3.46 -2.61 -12.53
C TYR A 47 -4.73 -3.12 -11.85
N TYR A 48 -5.88 -2.83 -12.45
CA TYR A 48 -7.17 -3.35 -12.00
C TYR A 48 -7.84 -4.14 -13.12
N LYS A 49 -8.04 -5.44 -12.88
CA LYS A 49 -8.62 -6.34 -13.86
C LYS A 49 -10.14 -6.21 -13.89
N CYS A 50 -10.68 -5.94 -15.07
CA CYS A 50 -12.09 -6.12 -15.36
C CYS A 50 -12.32 -7.55 -15.86
N GLN A 51 -13.14 -8.31 -15.15
CA GLN A 51 -13.41 -9.71 -15.45
C GLN A 51 -14.27 -9.84 -16.72
N ASP A 52 -14.27 -11.02 -17.34
CA ASP A 52 -15.00 -11.29 -18.59
C ASP A 52 -16.53 -11.16 -18.47
N ASP A 53 -17.06 -11.13 -17.24
CA ASP A 53 -18.47 -10.93 -16.92
C ASP A 53 -18.84 -9.46 -16.67
N GLY A 54 -17.89 -8.54 -16.87
CA GLY A 54 -18.10 -7.10 -16.67
C GLY A 54 -18.11 -6.68 -15.20
N THR A 55 -17.58 -7.52 -14.31
CA THR A 55 -17.43 -7.18 -12.89
C THR A 55 -15.97 -6.92 -12.54
N TRP A 56 -15.77 -6.05 -11.56
CA TRP A 56 -14.46 -5.83 -10.98
C TRP A 56 -14.04 -7.04 -10.15
N TYR A 57 -12.73 -7.31 -10.09
CA TYR A 57 -12.20 -8.40 -9.27
C TYR A 57 -12.69 -8.32 -7.82
N PHE A 58 -13.30 -9.41 -7.37
CA PHE A 58 -13.88 -9.55 -6.04
C PHE A 58 -12.98 -10.40 -5.13
N HIS A 59 -12.60 -9.84 -3.99
CA HIS A 59 -11.78 -10.52 -3.02
C HIS A 59 -12.67 -11.25 -2.00
N GLU A 60 -12.95 -12.53 -2.27
CA GLU A 60 -13.82 -13.42 -1.49
C GLU A 60 -13.60 -13.34 0.04
N PRO A 61 -12.37 -13.46 0.59
CA PRO A 61 -12.19 -13.43 2.05
C PRO A 61 -12.63 -12.13 2.75
N PHE A 62 -12.66 -11.00 2.03
CA PHE A 62 -13.01 -9.70 2.60
C PHE A 62 -14.33 -9.16 2.06
N ASN A 63 -15.05 -9.95 1.26
CA ASN A 63 -16.35 -9.63 0.68
C ASN A 63 -16.38 -8.23 0.02
N LYS A 64 -15.28 -7.85 -0.66
CA LYS A 64 -15.11 -6.53 -1.28
C LYS A 64 -14.36 -6.61 -2.60
N THR A 65 -14.65 -5.70 -3.51
CA THR A 65 -13.84 -5.44 -4.69
C THR A 65 -12.50 -4.83 -4.28
N TRP A 66 -11.40 -5.28 -4.88
CA TRP A 66 -10.05 -4.88 -4.46
C TRP A 66 -9.07 -4.84 -5.62
N VAL A 67 -8.13 -3.89 -5.53
CA VAL A 67 -7.03 -3.70 -6.48
C VAL A 67 -5.70 -4.07 -5.85
N ASN A 68 -4.84 -4.74 -6.62
CA ASN A 68 -3.52 -5.13 -6.16
C ASN A 68 -2.50 -3.99 -6.25
N TYR A 69 -2.32 -3.28 -5.14
CA TYR A 69 -1.34 -2.20 -4.97
C TYR A 69 0.07 -2.69 -4.58
N THR A 70 0.35 -3.99 -4.59
CA THR A 70 1.68 -4.52 -4.20
C THR A 70 2.80 -3.94 -5.08
N THR A 71 2.50 -3.63 -6.35
CA THR A 71 3.45 -2.99 -7.28
C THR A 71 3.79 -1.56 -6.88
N CYS A 72 2.97 -0.90 -6.08
CA CYS A 72 3.18 0.49 -5.69
C CYS A 72 4.13 0.65 -4.50
N VAL A 73 4.42 -0.41 -3.75
CA VAL A 73 5.23 -0.31 -2.53
C VAL A 73 6.69 -0.02 -2.89
N ASN A 74 7.25 1.07 -2.35
CA ASN A 74 8.67 1.36 -2.43
C ASN A 74 9.43 0.50 -1.40
N THR A 75 9.95 -0.64 -1.86
CA THR A 75 10.66 -1.59 -0.99
C THR A 75 11.99 -1.05 -0.47
N GLU A 76 12.64 -0.15 -1.21
CA GLU A 76 13.91 0.45 -0.81
C GLU A 76 13.73 1.41 0.36
N ASP A 77 12.77 2.34 0.26
CA ASP A 77 12.39 3.25 1.34
C ASP A 77 11.91 2.47 2.58
N LEU A 78 11.13 1.40 2.39
CA LEU A 78 10.70 0.51 3.48
C LEU A 78 11.91 -0.11 4.20
N SER A 79 12.90 -0.59 3.46
CA SER A 79 14.12 -1.19 4.02
C SER A 79 14.95 -0.15 4.79
N PHE A 80 15.09 1.05 4.24
CA PHE A 80 15.85 2.13 4.86
C PHE A 80 15.20 2.58 6.18
N ARG A 81 13.89 2.81 6.17
CA ARG A 81 13.13 3.15 7.39
C ARG A 81 13.27 2.08 8.47
N THR A 82 13.24 0.81 8.07
CA THR A 82 13.41 -0.31 9.01
C THR A 82 14.77 -0.26 9.71
N VAL A 83 15.84 -0.01 8.96
CA VAL A 83 17.19 0.12 9.53
C VAL A 83 17.28 1.30 10.51
N VAL A 84 16.73 2.46 10.15
CA VAL A 84 16.71 3.64 11.02
C VAL A 84 15.97 3.34 12.33
N ILE A 85 14.80 2.71 12.26
CA ILE A 85 14.00 2.34 13.45
C ILE A 85 14.80 1.41 14.36
N ILE A 86 15.52 0.43 13.81
CA ILE A 86 16.33 -0.50 14.60
C ILE A 86 17.44 0.25 15.33
N ILE A 87 18.19 1.12 14.65
CA ILE A 87 19.29 1.88 15.25
C ILE A 87 18.78 2.76 16.40
N HIS A 88 17.68 3.48 16.19
CA HIS A 88 17.07 4.33 17.22
C HIS A 88 16.59 3.50 18.42
N SER A 89 15.88 2.40 18.17
CA SER A 89 15.35 1.53 19.23
C SER A 89 16.47 0.96 20.11
N VAL A 90 17.55 0.47 19.50
CA VAL A 90 18.69 -0.09 20.22
C VAL A 90 19.44 1.01 20.98
N GLY A 91 19.68 2.16 20.33
CA GLY A 91 20.36 3.30 20.94
C GLY A 91 19.65 3.83 22.19
N TYR A 92 18.32 3.97 22.13
CA TYR A 92 17.53 4.41 23.28
C TYR A 92 17.50 3.37 24.40
N SER A 93 17.44 2.08 24.06
CA SER A 93 17.51 1.02 25.07
C SER A 93 18.82 1.05 25.85
N ILE A 94 19.95 1.17 25.15
CA ILE A 94 21.28 1.27 25.78
C ILE A 94 21.39 2.53 26.65
N SER A 95 20.93 3.67 26.13
CA SER A 95 20.97 4.95 26.85
C SER A 95 20.14 4.91 28.13
N LEU A 96 18.95 4.32 28.07
CA LEU A 96 18.08 4.14 29.23
C LEU A 96 18.74 3.26 30.31
N VAL A 97 19.36 2.15 29.91
CA VAL A 97 20.08 1.27 30.85
C VAL A 97 21.24 2.01 31.51
N ALA A 98 22.03 2.75 30.74
CA ALA A 98 23.15 3.54 31.28
C ALA A 98 22.68 4.61 32.28
N LEU A 99 21.57 5.30 31.97
CA LEU A 99 20.96 6.29 32.87
C LEU A 99 20.46 5.65 34.17
N LEU A 100 19.81 4.48 34.10
CA LEU A 100 19.35 3.76 35.29
C LEU A 100 20.52 3.33 36.18
N VAL A 101 21.62 2.84 35.58
CA VAL A 101 22.82 2.48 36.33
C VAL A 101 23.45 3.71 36.99
N SER A 102 23.55 4.82 36.28
CA SER A 102 24.06 6.08 36.83
C SER A 102 23.22 6.56 38.03
N LEU A 103 21.90 6.57 37.89
CA LEU A 103 20.98 6.93 38.97
C LEU A 103 21.12 6.00 40.17
N ALA A 104 21.21 4.69 39.95
CA ALA A 104 21.38 3.72 41.02
C ALA A 104 22.66 3.97 41.84
N LEU A 105 23.79 4.26 41.19
CA LEU A 105 25.04 4.59 41.87
C LEU A 105 24.93 5.91 42.66
N LEU A 106 24.29 6.94 42.08
CA LEU A 106 24.06 8.21 42.77
C LEU A 106 23.19 8.05 44.03
N PHE A 107 22.16 7.19 43.99
CA PHE A 107 21.33 6.92 45.17
C PHE A 107 21.99 5.98 46.17
N TYR A 108 22.93 5.12 45.74
CA TYR A 108 23.63 4.20 46.63
C TYR A 108 24.75 4.89 47.43
N PHE A 109 25.50 5.81 46.81
CA PHE A 109 26.60 6.54 47.46
C PHE A 109 26.17 7.86 48.09
N LYS A 110 24.88 8.18 48.07
CA LYS A 110 24.29 9.33 48.76
C LYS A 110 23.67 8.89 50.08
#